data_AF-A0A0A3ASD1-F1
#
_entry.id   AF-A0A0A3ASD1-F1
#
_cell.length_a   1.000
_cell.length_b   1.000
_cell.length_c   1.000
_cell.angle_alpha   90.00
_cell.angle_beta   90.00
_cell.angle_gamma   90.00
#
_symmetry.space_group_name_H-M   'P 1'
#
loop_
_entity.id
_entity.type
_entity.pdbx_description
1 polymer ?
#
loop_
_entity_poly.entity_id
_entity_poly.type
_entity_poly.pdbx_seq_one_letter_code
_entity_poly.pdbx_strand_id
1 'polypeptide(L)'
;MIRQKAIFDLIKDSYPILLTRNLNTAKNWLKQKAKGTERIGIVASSGGRRLRSEGIDVKNEISPANWFLNDQNDVRASYYLEEIATEFDIQGLEIDFTCVAWDINLYHNNSQWHYQNFKGTKWQNINQQSAKDYLLNSYRVLLTRARQGMIIYIPEVDGTDVTRPKNLYDSTFEYLKKCGLSVI
;
A
#
# COMPACT_ATOMS: atom_id res chain seq x y z
N MET A 1 16.27 13.32 -4.68
CA MET A 1 15.34 14.03 -3.77
C MET A 1 14.79 15.32 -4.36
N ILE A 2 15.59 16.34 -4.71
CA ILE A 2 15.09 17.64 -5.23
C ILE A 2 14.14 17.48 -6.43
N ARG A 3 14.51 16.65 -7.42
CA ARG A 3 13.67 16.39 -8.61
C ARG A 3 12.35 15.68 -8.31
N GLN A 4 12.34 14.76 -7.33
CA GLN A 4 11.14 14.00 -6.97
C GLN A 4 10.11 14.88 -6.27
N LYS A 5 10.57 15.70 -5.32
CA LYS A 5 9.73 16.67 -4.61
C LYS A 5 9.13 17.70 -5.57
N ALA A 6 9.93 18.21 -6.50
CA ALA A 6 9.46 19.14 -7.52
C ALA A 6 8.36 18.56 -8.42
N ILE A 7 8.44 17.28 -8.81
CA ILE A 7 7.39 16.62 -9.59
C ILE A 7 6.11 16.45 -8.76
N PHE A 8 6.23 16.01 -7.51
CA PHE A 8 5.08 15.85 -6.62
C PHE A 8 4.37 17.19 -6.37
N ASP A 9 5.14 18.25 -6.16
CA ASP A 9 4.60 19.60 -5.94
C ASP A 9 3.77 20.12 -7.13
N LEU A 10 3.98 19.62 -8.35
CA LEU A 10 3.19 19.99 -9.54
C LEU A 10 1.82 19.32 -9.62
N ILE A 11 1.63 18.17 -8.95
CA ILE A 11 0.41 17.35 -9.09
C ILE A 11 -0.40 17.23 -7.80
N LYS A 12 0.19 17.56 -6.64
CA LYS A 12 -0.43 17.30 -5.32
C LYS A 12 -1.81 17.93 -5.12
N ASP A 13 -2.09 19.05 -5.79
CA ASP A 13 -3.36 19.77 -5.67
C ASP A 13 -4.48 19.08 -6.46
N SER A 14 -4.14 18.36 -7.54
CA SER A 14 -5.08 17.59 -8.37
C SER A 14 -5.08 16.09 -8.05
N TYR A 15 -4.03 15.58 -7.40
CA TYR A 15 -3.86 14.17 -7.03
C TYR A 15 -3.19 14.06 -5.64
N PRO A 16 -3.96 14.03 -4.53
CA PRO A 16 -3.39 13.90 -3.21
C PRO A 16 -2.70 12.53 -3.03
N ILE A 17 -1.44 12.57 -2.60
CA ILE A 17 -0.70 11.41 -2.11
C ILE A 17 -0.32 11.68 -0.65
N LEU A 18 -0.98 10.97 0.26
CA LEU A 18 -0.79 11.11 1.69
C LEU A 18 -0.02 9.94 2.27
N LEU A 19 0.50 10.12 3.48
CA LEU A 19 1.24 9.11 4.22
C LEU A 19 0.69 9.01 5.64
N THR A 20 0.48 7.79 6.15
CA THR A 20 0.03 7.60 7.54
C THR A 20 0.61 6.34 8.16
N ARG A 21 0.65 6.33 9.49
CA ARG A 21 1.01 5.19 10.34
C ARG A 21 -0.20 4.46 10.90
N ASN A 22 -1.40 4.97 10.68
CA ASN A 22 -2.62 4.47 11.30
C ASN A 22 -3.62 4.01 10.22
N LEU A 23 -3.95 2.71 10.24
CA LEU A 23 -4.87 2.13 9.25
C LEU A 23 -6.27 2.73 9.34
N ASN A 24 -6.76 3.06 10.54
CA ASN A 24 -8.07 3.69 10.70
C ASN A 24 -8.07 5.11 10.13
N THR A 25 -6.97 5.87 10.26
CA THR A 25 -6.81 7.17 9.59
C THR A 25 -6.91 7.01 8.08
N ALA A 26 -6.24 6.00 7.49
CA ALA A 26 -6.34 5.72 6.06
C ALA A 26 -7.77 5.37 5.63
N LYS A 27 -8.45 4.49 6.37
CA LYS A 27 -9.85 4.11 6.11
C LYS A 27 -10.81 5.30 6.18
N ASN A 28 -10.64 6.15 7.20
CA ASN A 28 -11.45 7.35 7.37
C ASN A 28 -11.22 8.35 6.25
N TRP A 29 -9.98 8.55 5.83
CA TRP A 29 -9.65 9.42 4.71
C TRP A 29 -10.32 8.96 3.41
N LEU A 30 -10.25 7.66 3.11
CA LEU A 30 -10.91 7.10 1.92
C LEU A 30 -12.43 7.36 1.94
N LYS A 31 -13.09 7.07 3.07
CA LYS A 31 -14.54 7.28 3.24
C LYS A 31 -14.94 8.75 3.13
N GLN A 32 -14.09 9.68 3.60
CA GLN A 32 -14.35 11.12 3.52
C GLN A 32 -14.10 11.69 2.12
N LYS A 33 -13.19 11.09 1.34
CA LYS A 33 -12.87 11.55 -0.02
C LYS A 33 -13.87 11.07 -1.04
N ALA A 34 -14.32 9.83 -0.92
CA ALA A 34 -15.31 9.24 -1.82
C ALA A 34 -16.62 10.04 -1.83
N LYS A 35 -17.15 10.30 -3.02
CA LYS A 35 -18.47 10.91 -3.24
C LYS A 35 -19.31 10.01 -4.13
N GLY A 36 -20.59 9.85 -3.75
CA GLY A 36 -21.55 9.09 -4.57
C GLY A 36 -21.08 7.66 -4.82
N THR A 37 -20.80 7.33 -6.08
CA THR A 37 -20.39 5.99 -6.53
C THR A 37 -18.88 5.84 -6.73
N GLU A 38 -18.08 6.82 -6.30
CA GLU A 38 -16.61 6.73 -6.36
C GLU A 38 -16.13 5.51 -5.57
N ARG A 39 -15.30 4.70 -6.21
CA ARG A 39 -14.77 3.47 -5.61
C ARG A 39 -13.54 3.78 -4.79
N ILE A 40 -13.51 3.21 -3.59
CA ILE A 40 -12.34 3.24 -2.72
C ILE A 40 -11.93 1.82 -2.37
N GLY A 41 -10.66 1.60 -2.04
CA GLY A 41 -10.22 0.27 -1.64
C GLY A 41 -8.86 0.26 -0.98
N ILE A 42 -8.58 -0.84 -0.27
CA ILE A 42 -7.25 -1.12 0.26
C ILE A 42 -6.56 -2.12 -0.65
N VAL A 43 -5.33 -1.79 -1.04
CA VAL A 43 -4.50 -2.62 -1.90
C VAL A 43 -3.15 -2.86 -1.24
N ALA A 44 -2.57 -4.03 -1.47
CA ALA A 44 -1.29 -4.40 -0.86
C ALA A 44 -0.53 -5.39 -1.74
N SER A 45 0.78 -5.49 -1.55
CA SER A 45 1.56 -6.53 -2.25
C SER A 45 1.14 -7.91 -1.74
N SER A 46 0.96 -8.86 -2.66
CA SER A 46 0.74 -10.28 -2.37
C SER A 46 1.85 -10.91 -1.51
N GLY A 47 3.04 -10.29 -1.46
CA GLY A 47 4.17 -10.64 -0.62
C GLY A 47 4.21 -9.93 0.75
N GLY A 48 3.31 -8.97 1.01
CA GLY A 48 3.20 -8.19 2.24
C GLY A 48 2.60 -8.98 3.41
N ARG A 49 3.20 -10.12 3.73
CA ARG A 49 2.68 -11.13 4.68
C ARG A 49 2.58 -10.64 6.12
N ARG A 50 3.39 -9.67 6.53
CA ARG A 50 3.41 -9.20 7.92
C ARG A 50 2.39 -8.11 8.20
N LEU A 51 1.75 -7.55 7.17
CA LEU A 51 0.54 -6.74 7.31
C LEU A 51 -0.62 -7.49 7.96
N ARG A 52 -0.60 -8.83 8.00
CA ARG A 52 -1.61 -9.64 8.71
C ARG A 52 -1.72 -9.29 10.19
N SER A 53 -0.64 -8.86 10.82
CA SER A 53 -0.65 -8.37 12.21
C SER A 53 -1.48 -7.10 12.42
N GLU A 54 -1.74 -6.36 11.34
CA GLU A 54 -2.58 -5.16 11.29
C GLU A 54 -4.00 -5.47 10.78
N GLY A 55 -4.36 -6.76 10.69
CA GLY A 55 -5.66 -7.20 10.17
C GLY A 55 -5.78 -7.17 8.64
N ILE A 56 -4.67 -7.01 7.91
CA ILE A 56 -4.65 -6.97 6.44
C ILE A 56 -4.17 -8.33 5.91
N ASP A 57 -5.08 -9.14 5.39
CA ASP A 57 -4.74 -10.47 4.86
C ASP A 57 -4.62 -10.51 3.34
N VAL A 58 -3.38 -10.44 2.85
CA VAL A 58 -3.05 -10.51 1.40
C VAL A 58 -3.05 -11.94 0.84
N LYS A 59 -3.42 -12.96 1.63
CA LYS A 59 -3.66 -14.32 1.14
C LYS A 59 -5.13 -14.63 0.88
N ASN A 60 -6.04 -13.78 1.37
CA ASN A 60 -7.45 -14.02 1.15
C ASN A 60 -7.74 -13.89 -0.34
N GLU A 61 -8.31 -14.95 -0.93
CA GLU A 61 -8.77 -14.88 -2.32
C GLU A 61 -10.05 -14.06 -2.35
N ILE A 62 -10.02 -12.96 -3.10
CA ILE A 62 -11.20 -12.12 -3.30
C ILE A 62 -11.85 -12.46 -4.64
N SER A 63 -13.15 -12.22 -4.75
CA SER A 63 -13.81 -12.25 -6.06
C SER A 63 -13.76 -10.85 -6.66
N PRO A 64 -13.03 -10.61 -7.77
CA PRO A 64 -12.96 -9.27 -8.36
C PRO A 64 -14.35 -8.73 -8.71
N ALA A 65 -15.26 -9.58 -9.17
CA ALA A 65 -16.64 -9.17 -9.44
C ALA A 65 -17.32 -8.61 -8.18
N ASN A 66 -17.26 -9.32 -7.05
CA ASN A 66 -17.86 -8.81 -5.81
C ASN A 66 -17.18 -7.52 -5.34
N TRP A 67 -15.84 -7.50 -5.37
CA TRP A 67 -15.04 -6.39 -4.88
C TRP A 67 -15.30 -5.09 -5.66
N PHE A 68 -15.45 -5.18 -6.98
CA PHE A 68 -15.64 -4.02 -7.87
C PHE A 68 -17.10 -3.67 -8.17
N LEU A 69 -18.05 -4.61 -8.06
CA LEU A 69 -19.42 -4.40 -8.56
C LEU A 69 -20.49 -4.31 -7.48
N ASN A 70 -20.27 -4.87 -6.28
CA ASN A 70 -21.32 -4.89 -5.24
C ASN A 70 -21.60 -3.47 -4.71
N ASP A 71 -22.54 -3.33 -3.77
CA ASP A 71 -22.95 -2.05 -3.15
C ASP A 71 -22.42 -1.83 -1.71
N GLN A 72 -22.55 -0.60 -1.19
CA GLN A 72 -21.91 -0.12 0.05
C GLN A 72 -22.15 -0.95 1.31
N ASN A 73 -23.17 -1.80 1.29
CA ASN A 73 -23.53 -2.65 2.42
C ASN A 73 -22.96 -4.07 2.32
N ASP A 74 -22.30 -4.42 1.21
CA ASP A 74 -21.63 -5.71 1.06
C ASP A 74 -20.21 -5.66 1.61
N VAL A 75 -19.93 -6.51 2.60
CA VAL A 75 -18.64 -6.60 3.27
C VAL A 75 -17.48 -6.98 2.34
N ARG A 76 -17.78 -7.66 1.23
CA ARG A 76 -16.81 -8.10 0.22
C ARG A 76 -16.44 -7.00 -0.76
N ALA A 77 -17.18 -5.90 -0.75
CA ALA A 77 -16.95 -4.83 -1.69
C ALA A 77 -15.80 -3.93 -1.28
N SER A 78 -15.14 -3.35 -2.28
CA SER A 78 -14.00 -2.45 -2.17
C SER A 78 -14.17 -1.34 -1.13
N TYR A 79 -15.28 -0.59 -1.17
CA TYR A 79 -15.48 0.53 -0.23
C TYR A 79 -15.80 0.11 1.20
N TYR A 80 -16.00 -1.19 1.45
CA TYR A 80 -16.18 -1.70 2.81
C TYR A 80 -14.84 -1.79 3.56
N LEU A 81 -13.73 -1.86 2.80
CA LEU A 81 -12.34 -1.79 3.30
C LEU A 81 -11.93 -2.97 4.21
N GLU A 82 -12.50 -4.14 3.98
CA GLU A 82 -12.14 -5.40 4.65
C GLU A 82 -11.39 -6.37 3.72
N GLU A 83 -11.91 -6.57 2.50
CA GLU A 83 -11.21 -7.35 1.48
C GLU A 83 -10.06 -6.55 0.86
N ILE A 84 -8.88 -7.16 0.81
CA ILE A 84 -7.65 -6.55 0.34
C ILE A 84 -7.35 -7.06 -1.06
N ALA A 85 -7.30 -6.15 -2.03
CA ALA A 85 -6.95 -6.52 -3.39
C ALA A 85 -5.42 -6.46 -3.58
N THR A 86 -4.85 -7.51 -4.16
CA THR A 86 -3.43 -7.57 -4.48
C THR A 86 -3.14 -6.99 -5.86
N GLU A 87 -1.86 -6.88 -6.23
CA GLU A 87 -1.46 -6.48 -7.58
C GLU A 87 -2.05 -7.35 -8.69
N PHE A 88 -2.46 -8.59 -8.39
CA PHE A 88 -3.09 -9.50 -9.34
C PHE A 88 -4.57 -9.15 -9.57
N ASP A 89 -5.29 -8.84 -8.50
CA ASP A 89 -6.73 -8.61 -8.53
C ASP A 89 -7.11 -7.29 -9.20
N ILE A 90 -6.21 -6.31 -9.13
CA ILE A 90 -6.44 -4.94 -9.61
C ILE A 90 -5.74 -4.65 -10.94
N GLN A 91 -5.08 -5.64 -11.55
CA GLN A 91 -4.37 -5.43 -12.80
C GLN A 91 -5.34 -5.07 -13.93
N GLY A 92 -5.18 -3.89 -14.52
CA GLY A 92 -6.06 -3.39 -15.59
C GLY A 92 -7.39 -2.81 -15.09
N LEU A 93 -7.59 -2.74 -13.77
CA LEU A 93 -8.74 -2.11 -13.14
C LEU A 93 -8.29 -0.81 -12.45
N GLU A 94 -9.20 0.15 -12.38
CA GLU A 94 -8.97 1.44 -11.75
C GLU A 94 -9.92 1.64 -10.58
N ILE A 95 -9.45 2.37 -9.56
CA ILE A 95 -10.20 2.72 -8.35
C ILE A 95 -10.05 4.23 -8.17
N ASP A 96 -11.05 4.94 -7.66
CA ASP A 96 -10.96 6.40 -7.56
C ASP A 96 -9.97 6.82 -6.47
N PHE A 97 -10.07 6.26 -5.26
CA PHE A 97 -9.07 6.45 -4.20
C PHE A 97 -8.58 5.12 -3.61
N THR A 98 -7.28 5.01 -3.33
CA THR A 98 -6.72 3.79 -2.73
C THR A 98 -5.96 4.06 -1.44
N CYS A 99 -6.03 3.09 -0.53
CA CYS A 99 -5.02 2.93 0.50
C CYS A 99 -4.02 1.88 0.04
N VAL A 100 -2.76 2.27 -0.17
CA VAL A 100 -1.67 1.32 -0.44
C VAL A 100 -1.06 0.92 0.89
N ALA A 101 -1.40 -0.28 1.37
CA ALA A 101 -0.80 -0.85 2.56
C ALA A 101 0.56 -1.47 2.21
N TRP A 102 1.61 -0.91 2.81
CA TRP A 102 2.98 -1.15 2.43
C TRP A 102 3.71 -1.98 3.50
N ASP A 103 4.25 -3.13 3.11
CA ASP A 103 5.02 -4.00 3.98
C ASP A 103 6.52 -3.92 3.69
N ILE A 104 7.34 -4.48 4.56
CA ILE A 104 8.79 -4.51 4.38
C ILE A 104 9.25 -5.58 3.39
N ASN A 105 8.37 -6.24 2.63
CA ASN A 105 8.82 -7.08 1.51
C ASN A 105 9.57 -6.25 0.45
N LEU A 106 9.20 -4.98 0.31
CA LEU A 106 9.98 -3.94 -0.37
C LEU A 106 10.20 -2.77 0.60
N TYR A 107 11.44 -2.49 0.98
CA TYR A 107 11.72 -1.40 1.93
C TYR A 107 12.87 -0.53 1.47
N HIS A 108 12.85 0.74 1.87
CA HIS A 108 13.92 1.68 1.54
C HIS A 108 14.85 1.84 2.75
N ASN A 109 16.14 1.58 2.57
CA ASN A 109 17.16 1.76 3.61
C ASN A 109 18.51 2.11 2.97
N ASN A 110 19.29 2.98 3.62
CA ASN A 110 20.61 3.42 3.13
C ASN A 110 20.58 3.90 1.66
N SER A 111 19.57 4.70 1.31
CA SER A 111 19.39 5.26 -0.05
C SER A 111 19.15 4.23 -1.16
N GLN A 112 18.73 3.01 -0.80
CA GLN A 112 18.47 1.93 -1.75
C GLN A 112 17.18 1.19 -1.40
N TRP A 113 16.54 0.63 -2.42
CA TRP A 113 15.45 -0.32 -2.26
C TRP A 113 15.99 -1.72 -2.01
N HIS A 114 15.44 -2.39 -1.00
CA HIS A 114 15.76 -3.75 -0.61
C HIS A 114 14.55 -4.65 -0.83
N TYR A 115 14.82 -5.88 -1.24
CA TYR A 115 13.83 -6.82 -1.75
C TYR A 115 13.90 -8.10 -0.93
N GLN A 116 12.79 -8.50 -0.32
CA GLN A 116 12.74 -9.69 0.51
C GLN A 116 11.39 -10.38 0.44
N ASN A 117 11.40 -11.70 0.66
CA ASN A 117 10.20 -12.52 0.79
C ASN A 117 10.10 -13.08 2.20
N PHE A 118 8.90 -13.07 2.76
CA PHE A 118 8.63 -13.74 4.03
C PHE A 118 8.36 -15.23 3.78
N LYS A 119 9.17 -16.12 4.36
CA LYS A 119 9.00 -17.58 4.25
C LYS A 119 9.15 -18.22 5.62
N GLY A 120 8.14 -18.99 6.02
CA GLY A 120 8.07 -19.60 7.34
C GLY A 120 8.07 -18.52 8.42
N THR A 121 9.20 -18.38 9.12
CA THR A 121 9.37 -17.50 10.28
C THR A 121 10.31 -16.32 10.03
N LYS A 122 10.84 -16.13 8.82
CA LYS A 122 11.87 -15.11 8.55
C LYS A 122 11.77 -14.46 7.17
N TRP A 123 12.37 -13.28 7.08
CA TRP A 123 12.66 -12.62 5.82
C TRP A 123 13.86 -13.24 5.12
N GLN A 124 13.76 -13.39 3.81
CA GLN A 124 14.83 -13.88 2.94
C GLN A 124 15.03 -12.89 1.79
N ASN A 125 16.27 -12.43 1.61
CA ASN A 125 16.61 -11.51 0.52
C ASN A 125 16.33 -12.15 -0.85
N ILE A 126 15.77 -11.36 -1.75
CA ILE A 126 15.60 -11.74 -3.15
C ILE A 126 16.89 -11.35 -3.88
N ASN A 127 17.65 -12.35 -4.33
CA ASN A 127 18.90 -12.11 -5.06
C ASN A 127 18.71 -12.14 -6.58
N GLN A 128 17.75 -12.94 -7.06
CA GLN A 128 17.47 -13.08 -8.49
C GLN A 128 16.85 -11.79 -9.06
N GLN A 129 17.46 -11.24 -10.11
CA GLN A 129 17.06 -9.95 -10.67
C GLN A 129 15.60 -9.96 -11.18
N SER A 130 15.19 -11.00 -11.91
CA SER A 130 13.80 -11.12 -12.39
C SER A 130 12.76 -11.09 -11.27
N ALA A 131 13.08 -11.67 -10.10
CA ALA A 131 12.20 -11.65 -8.94
C ALA A 131 12.18 -10.27 -8.25
N LYS A 132 13.28 -9.51 -8.28
CA LYS A 132 13.32 -8.11 -7.83
C LYS A 132 12.48 -7.22 -8.75
N ASP A 133 12.65 -7.37 -10.06
CA ASP A 133 11.92 -6.61 -11.08
C ASP A 133 10.42 -6.89 -10.97
N TYR A 134 10.05 -8.15 -10.74
CA TYR A 134 8.68 -8.55 -10.47
C TYR A 134 8.11 -7.84 -9.23
N LEU A 135 8.81 -7.88 -8.09
CA LEU A 135 8.35 -7.23 -6.87
C LEU A 135 8.24 -5.70 -7.04
N LEU A 136 9.20 -5.07 -7.72
CA LEU A 136 9.14 -3.65 -8.04
C LEU A 136 7.92 -3.33 -8.92
N ASN A 137 7.64 -4.19 -9.90
CA ASN A 137 6.47 -4.06 -10.76
C ASN A 137 5.15 -4.24 -9.99
N SER A 138 5.08 -5.13 -8.98
CA SER A 138 3.91 -5.23 -8.11
C SER A 138 3.60 -3.88 -7.45
N TYR A 139 4.60 -3.23 -6.85
CA TYR A 139 4.42 -1.91 -6.24
C TYR A 139 4.09 -0.83 -7.28
N ARG A 140 4.67 -0.88 -8.49
CA ARG A 140 4.29 0.01 -9.60
C ARG A 140 2.81 -0.15 -9.97
N VAL A 141 2.29 -1.39 -10.01
CA VAL A 141 0.86 -1.63 -10.27
C VAL A 141 0.01 -0.98 -9.18
N LEU A 142 0.29 -1.28 -7.90
CA LEU A 142 -0.44 -0.75 -6.75
C LEU A 142 -0.47 0.79 -6.73
N LEU A 143 0.68 1.43 -6.94
CA LEU A 143 0.85 2.89 -6.92
C LEU A 143 0.25 3.61 -8.14
N THR A 144 -0.25 2.88 -9.13
CA THR A 144 -0.83 3.47 -10.35
C THR A 144 -2.31 3.12 -10.54
N ARG A 145 -2.98 2.50 -9.57
CA ARG A 145 -4.40 2.12 -9.68
C ARG A 145 -5.37 3.24 -9.32
N ALA A 146 -4.97 4.16 -8.45
CA ALA A 146 -5.83 5.26 -8.03
C ALA A 146 -5.97 6.31 -9.15
N ARG A 147 -7.19 6.70 -9.48
CA ARG A 147 -7.49 7.74 -10.50
C ARG A 147 -7.40 9.14 -9.94
N GLN A 148 -7.80 9.33 -8.68
CA GLN A 148 -7.96 10.65 -8.08
C GLN A 148 -7.01 10.91 -6.92
N GLY A 149 -6.55 9.88 -6.21
CA GLY A 149 -5.54 10.04 -5.16
C GLY A 149 -5.35 8.80 -4.32
N MET A 150 -4.33 8.80 -3.46
CA MET A 150 -4.06 7.68 -2.58
C MET A 150 -3.52 8.10 -1.22
N ILE A 151 -3.65 7.20 -0.27
CA ILE A 151 -2.95 7.24 1.00
C ILE A 151 -2.05 6.02 1.13
N ILE A 152 -0.78 6.23 1.45
CA ILE A 152 0.16 5.16 1.74
C ILE A 152 0.15 4.92 3.24
N TYR A 153 -0.16 3.68 3.63
CA TYR A 153 -0.11 3.23 5.01
C TYR A 153 1.14 2.37 5.21
N ILE A 154 2.00 2.77 6.14
CA ILE A 154 3.14 1.97 6.61
C ILE A 154 2.92 1.74 8.12
N PRO A 155 2.83 0.49 8.61
CA PRO A 155 2.61 0.23 10.02
C PRO A 155 3.62 0.94 10.94
N GLU A 156 3.14 1.50 12.06
CA GLU A 156 3.98 1.84 13.19
C GLU A 156 4.06 0.63 14.11
N VAL A 157 5.28 0.13 14.33
CA VAL A 157 5.52 -1.11 15.08
C VAL A 157 6.44 -0.83 16.25
N ASP A 158 6.24 -1.57 17.34
CA ASP A 158 7.09 -1.48 18.54
C ASP A 158 8.47 -2.16 18.35
N GLY A 159 8.56 -3.07 17.39
CA GLY A 159 9.76 -3.87 17.10
C GLY A 159 9.97 -5.06 18.04
N THR A 160 8.99 -5.42 18.86
CA THR A 160 9.08 -6.61 19.74
C THR A 160 8.98 -7.91 18.94
N ASP A 161 8.23 -7.89 17.83
CA ASP A 161 8.20 -8.94 16.83
C ASP A 161 9.43 -8.84 15.92
N VAL A 162 10.32 -9.84 16.00
CA VAL A 162 11.55 -9.94 15.18
C VAL A 162 11.28 -10.00 13.67
N THR A 163 10.07 -10.38 13.27
CA THR A 163 9.64 -10.38 11.86
C THR A 163 9.08 -9.03 11.42
N ARG A 164 8.94 -8.07 12.34
CA ARG A 164 8.48 -6.70 12.11
C ARG A 164 9.47 -5.68 12.70
N PRO A 165 10.72 -5.67 12.23
CA PRO A 165 11.74 -4.77 12.76
C PRO A 165 11.37 -3.30 12.51
N LYS A 166 11.24 -2.53 13.60
CA LYS A 166 10.79 -1.13 13.57
C LYS A 166 11.58 -0.25 12.61
N ASN A 167 12.90 -0.41 12.61
CA ASN A 167 13.79 0.39 11.77
C ASN A 167 13.51 0.27 10.27
N LEU A 168 12.99 -0.87 9.78
CA LEU A 168 12.71 -1.06 8.35
C LEU A 168 11.39 -0.40 7.90
N TYR A 169 10.37 -0.43 8.77
CA TYR A 169 9.14 0.34 8.53
C TYR A 169 9.45 1.84 8.63
N ASP A 170 10.23 2.25 9.63
CA ASP A 170 10.62 3.65 9.83
C ASP A 170 11.44 4.21 8.67
N SER A 171 12.42 3.46 8.17
CA SER A 171 13.27 3.93 7.09
C SER A 171 12.50 4.23 5.80
N THR A 172 11.49 3.40 5.51
CA THR A 172 10.61 3.59 4.33
C THR A 172 9.68 4.78 4.51
N PHE A 173 9.05 4.91 5.69
CA PHE A 173 8.19 6.05 6.00
C PHE A 173 8.94 7.39 5.95
N GLU A 174 10.10 7.47 6.60
CA GLU A 174 10.92 8.68 6.60
C GLU A 174 11.43 9.02 5.20
N TYR A 175 11.71 8.02 4.36
CA TYR A 175 12.04 8.25 2.97
C TYR A 175 10.86 8.87 2.20
N LEU A 176 9.67 8.30 2.29
CA LEU A 176 8.47 8.83 1.61
C LEU A 176 8.09 10.23 2.10
N LYS A 177 8.20 10.48 3.41
CA LYS A 177 8.05 11.81 4.00
C LYS A 177 9.05 12.81 3.42
N LYS A 178 10.33 12.43 3.30
CA LYS A 178 11.38 13.26 2.66
C LYS A 178 11.12 13.51 1.17
N CYS A 179 10.40 12.62 0.49
CA CYS A 179 9.95 12.83 -0.88
C CYS A 179 8.86 13.91 -1.01
N GLY A 180 8.26 14.36 0.10
CA GLY A 180 7.31 15.46 0.14
C GLY A 180 5.88 15.06 0.45
N LEU A 181 5.61 13.77 0.73
CA LEU A 181 4.25 13.32 1.09
C LEU A 181 3.83 13.92 2.44
N SER A 182 2.61 14.45 2.48
CA SER A 182 2.00 14.98 3.69
C SER A 182 1.60 13.84 4.63
N VAL A 183 2.01 13.95 5.89
CA VAL A 183 1.66 12.97 6.93
C VAL A 183 0.35 13.37 7.59
N ILE A 184 -0.57 12.41 7.73
CA ILE A 184 -1.84 12.57 8.44
C ILE A 184 -2.14 11.46 9.43
#